data_AF-A0A2I0W953-F1
#
_entry.id   AF-A0A2I0W953-F1
#
_cell.length_a   1.000
_cell.length_b   1.000
_cell.length_c   1.000
_cell.angle_alpha   90.00
_cell.angle_beta   90.00
_cell.angle_gamma   90.00
#
_symmetry.space_group_name_H-M   'P 1'
#
loop_
_entity.id
_entity.type
_entity.pdbx_description
1 polymer ?
#
loop_
_entity_poly.entity_id
_entity_poly.type
_entity_poly.pdbx_seq_one_letter_code
_entity_poly.pdbx_strand_id
1 'polypeptide(L)'
;MKVILNKKRKLGEFKNVALTKKCSAIIERKLFKILDDPEIFSIPSTIGDKFFGGALCDLGFSINLMSLFIFKILDIREVQPTSITIQLADRSFT
;
A
#
# COMPACT_ATOMS: atom_id res chain seq x y z
N MET A 1 28.06 21.64 -3.32
CA MET A 1 28.50 20.24 -3.50
C MET A 1 27.53 19.34 -2.73
N LYS A 2 26.58 18.70 -3.41
CA LYS A 2 25.48 17.95 -2.76
C LYS A 2 25.84 16.46 -2.78
N VAL A 3 26.25 15.92 -1.63
CA VAL A 3 26.71 14.54 -1.51
C VAL A 3 25.50 13.61 -1.58
N ILE A 4 25.36 12.88 -2.69
CA ILE A 4 24.33 11.84 -2.86
C ILE A 4 24.83 10.59 -2.12
N LEU A 5 24.33 10.37 -0.90
CA LEU A 5 24.63 9.17 -0.13
C LEU A 5 23.77 7.99 -0.63
N ASN A 6 24.34 7.20 -1.53
CA ASN A 6 23.74 5.95 -2.02
C ASN A 6 23.92 4.83 -0.97
N LYS A 7 23.03 4.77 0.03
CA LYS A 7 22.95 3.62 0.95
C LYS A 7 21.83 2.68 0.48
N LYS A 8 22.19 1.70 -0.36
CA LYS A 8 21.33 0.54 -0.67
C LYS A 8 21.14 -0.29 0.61
N ARG A 9 20.15 0.05 1.43
CA ARG A 9 19.73 -0.79 2.56
C ARG A 9 19.08 -2.04 2.01
N LYS A 10 19.59 -3.21 2.42
CA LYS A 10 18.99 -4.51 2.09
C LYS A 10 17.54 -4.50 2.58
N LEU A 11 16.63 -4.64 1.63
CA LEU A 11 15.20 -4.76 1.84
C LEU A 11 14.98 -6.05 2.66
N GLY A 12 14.46 -5.93 3.87
CA GLY A 12 14.19 -7.08 4.75
C GLY A 12 13.32 -8.11 4.03
N GLU A 13 13.57 -9.39 4.31
CA GLU A 13 12.92 -10.52 3.65
C GLU A 13 11.39 -10.43 3.78
N PHE A 14 10.73 -9.92 2.75
CA PHE A 14 9.30 -10.04 2.61
C PHE A 14 8.98 -11.52 2.37
N LYS A 15 8.19 -12.13 3.25
CA LYS A 15 7.62 -13.46 3.01
C LYS A 15 6.70 -13.36 1.79
N ASN A 16 7.23 -13.74 0.63
CA ASN A 16 6.47 -13.87 -0.60
C ASN A 16 5.52 -15.06 -0.45
N VAL A 17 4.21 -14.78 -0.39
CA VAL A 17 3.20 -15.82 -0.51
C VAL A 17 3.02 -16.09 -2.00
N ALA A 18 3.21 -17.34 -2.42
CA ALA A 18 3.04 -17.72 -3.82
C ALA A 18 1.56 -17.58 -4.22
N LEU A 19 1.28 -16.61 -5.06
CA LEU A 19 -0.04 -16.46 -5.68
C LEU A 19 -0.17 -17.48 -6.83
N THR A 20 -1.38 -18.01 -7.02
CA THR A 20 -1.65 -18.78 -8.25
C THR A 20 -1.58 -17.86 -9.46
N LYS A 21 -1.22 -18.39 -10.65
CA LYS A 21 -1.15 -17.62 -11.90
C LYS A 21 -2.44 -16.84 -12.21
N LYS A 22 -3.59 -17.37 -11.81
CA LYS A 22 -4.90 -16.71 -11.98
C LYS A 22 -5.03 -15.52 -11.04
N CYS A 23 -4.67 -15.67 -9.76
CA CYS A 23 -4.70 -14.59 -8.77
C CYS A 23 -3.70 -13.47 -9.12
N SER A 24 -2.48 -13.81 -9.54
CA SER A 24 -1.49 -12.82 -9.96
C SER A 24 -1.99 -12.02 -11.16
N ALA A 25 -2.51 -12.70 -12.21
CA ALA A 25 -3.03 -12.02 -13.39
C ALA A 25 -4.22 -11.09 -13.09
N ILE A 26 -5.08 -11.45 -12.13
CA ILE A 26 -6.21 -10.59 -11.70
C ILE A 26 -5.69 -9.37 -10.94
N ILE A 27 -4.76 -9.57 -10.00
CA ILE A 27 -4.16 -8.50 -9.21
C ILE A 27 -3.39 -7.54 -10.12
N GLU A 28 -2.56 -8.07 -11.02
CA GLU A 28 -1.83 -7.29 -12.01
C GLU A 28 -2.80 -6.49 -12.88
N ARG A 29 -3.81 -7.12 -13.50
CA ARG A 29 -4.80 -6.39 -14.32
C ARG A 29 -5.53 -5.30 -13.56
N LYS A 30 -5.92 -5.54 -12.30
CA LYS A 30 -6.60 -4.54 -11.48
C LYS A 30 -5.64 -3.41 -11.09
N LEU A 31 -4.40 -3.75 -10.74
CA LEU A 31 -3.36 -2.79 -10.39
C LEU A 31 -2.98 -1.92 -11.59
N PHE A 32 -2.78 -2.49 -12.78
CA PHE A 32 -2.51 -1.73 -14.00
C PHE A 32 -3.64 -0.76 -14.32
N LYS A 33 -4.90 -1.21 -14.25
CA LYS A 33 -6.06 -0.33 -14.42
C LYS A 33 -6.11 0.82 -13.41
N ILE A 34 -5.68 0.58 -12.18
CA ILE A 34 -5.61 1.61 -11.12
C ILE A 34 -4.45 2.57 -11.40
N LEU A 35 -3.29 2.08 -11.87
CA LEU A 35 -2.10 2.89 -12.14
C LEU A 35 -2.14 3.66 -13.47
N ASP A 36 -3.05 3.30 -14.37
CA ASP A 36 -3.34 4.08 -15.59
C ASP A 36 -4.11 5.38 -15.27
N ASP A 37 -4.66 5.51 -14.05
CA ASP A 37 -5.32 6.72 -13.57
C ASP A 37 -4.27 7.78 -13.18
N PRO A 38 -4.27 8.98 -13.81
CA PRO A 38 -3.32 10.04 -13.49
C PRO A 38 -3.47 10.58 -12.05
N GLU A 39 -4.61 10.34 -11.38
CA GLU A 39 -4.84 10.73 -9.99
C GLU A 39 -4.25 9.71 -9.00
N ILE A 40 -3.79 8.55 -9.48
CA ILE A 40 -3.25 7.47 -8.66
C ILE A 40 -1.77 7.23 -8.97
N PHE A 41 -0.93 7.39 -7.96
CA PHE A 41 0.52 7.21 -8.09
C PHE A 41 1.10 6.52 -6.86
N SER A 42 2.32 6.00 -6.97
CA SER A 42 3.02 5.39 -5.83
C SER A 42 4.13 6.31 -5.33
N ILE A 43 4.17 6.54 -4.02
CA ILE A 43 5.29 7.25 -3.38
C ILE A 43 6.01 6.35 -2.37
N PRO A 44 7.34 6.44 -2.26
CA PRO A 44 8.05 5.90 -1.11
C PRO A 44 7.52 6.53 0.18
N SER A 45 7.29 5.72 1.20
CA SER A 45 6.78 6.19 2.50
C SER A 45 7.51 5.52 3.65
N THR A 46 7.59 6.20 4.79
CA THR A 46 8.12 5.64 6.04
C THR A 46 7.03 5.75 7.10
N ILE A 47 6.72 4.65 7.77
CA ILE A 47 5.76 4.62 8.88
C ILE A 47 6.52 4.11 10.11
N GLY A 48 6.60 4.94 11.15
CA GLY A 48 7.49 4.68 12.28
C GLY A 48 8.95 4.61 11.82
N ASP A 49 9.60 3.48 12.07
CA ASP A 49 10.99 3.18 11.69
C ASP A 49 11.09 2.34 10.40
N LYS A 50 9.96 1.97 9.77
CA LYS A 50 9.92 1.06 8.62
C LYS A 50 9.69 1.79 7.31
N PHE A 51 10.54 1.48 6.34
CA PHE A 51 10.46 2.01 4.99
C PHE A 51 9.63 1.12 4.07
N PHE A 52 8.74 1.72 3.30
CA PHE A 52 7.89 1.09 2.30
C PHE A 52 8.19 1.70 0.93
N GLY A 53 8.59 0.87 -0.02
CA GLY A 53 9.03 1.31 -1.35
C GLY A 53 7.92 1.84 -2.26
N GLY A 54 6.66 1.67 -1.89
CA GLY A 54 5.51 2.17 -2.65
C GLY A 54 4.23 2.13 -1.82
N ALA A 55 3.79 3.28 -1.36
CA ALA A 55 2.44 3.52 -0.87
C ALA A 55 1.62 4.11 -2.03
N LEU A 56 0.43 3.54 -2.27
CA LEU A 56 -0.48 4.05 -3.28
C LEU A 56 -1.15 5.33 -2.75
N CYS A 57 -0.97 6.43 -3.46
CA CYS A 57 -1.61 7.70 -3.24
C CYS A 57 -2.66 7.91 -4.33
N ASP A 58 -3.87 8.19 -3.92
CA ASP A 58 -5.00 8.47 -4.79
C ASP A 58 -5.52 9.87 -4.41
N LEU A 59 -5.45 10.83 -5.33
CA LEU A 59 -5.89 12.21 -5.10
C LEU A 59 -7.41 12.33 -4.99
N GLY A 60 -8.16 11.35 -5.50
CA GLY A 60 -9.62 11.28 -5.42
C GLY A 60 -10.12 10.76 -4.06
N PHE A 61 -9.24 10.20 -3.21
CA PHE A 61 -9.60 9.64 -1.92
C PHE A 61 -8.94 10.37 -0.76
N SER A 62 -9.76 10.76 0.23
CA SER A 62 -9.30 11.44 1.44
C SER A 62 -8.98 10.50 2.62
N ILE A 63 -9.06 9.19 2.42
CA ILE A 63 -8.88 8.17 3.46
C ILE A 63 -7.59 7.39 3.22
N ASN A 64 -6.79 7.24 4.28
CA ASN A 64 -5.59 6.40 4.26
C ASN A 64 -5.94 4.95 4.62
N LEU A 65 -5.63 4.01 3.72
CA LEU A 65 -5.79 2.58 3.97
C LEU A 65 -4.45 1.91 4.26
N MET A 66 -4.42 1.04 5.25
CA MET A 66 -3.28 0.20 5.57
C MET A 66 -3.73 -1.25 5.66
N SER A 67 -3.02 -2.15 4.98
CA SER A 67 -3.35 -3.57 5.09
C SER A 67 -3.00 -4.09 6.48
N LEU A 68 -3.80 -5.05 6.97
CA LEU A 68 -3.54 -5.72 8.24
C LEU A 68 -2.13 -6.33 8.32
N PHE A 69 -1.58 -6.77 7.19
CA PHE A 69 -0.22 -7.29 7.12
C PHE A 69 0.83 -6.23 7.46
N ILE A 70 0.71 -5.03 6.88
CA ILE A 70 1.62 -3.91 7.15
C ILE A 70 1.46 -3.44 8.61
N PHE A 71 0.22 -3.39 9.09
CA PHE A 71 -0.06 -3.07 10.48
C PHE A 71 0.62 -4.06 11.45
N LYS A 72 0.52 -5.37 11.19
CA LYS A 72 1.22 -6.42 11.96
C LYS A 72 2.73 -6.29 11.89
N ILE A 73 3.27 -5.94 10.74
CA ILE A 73 4.71 -5.68 10.60
C ILE A 73 5.11 -4.52 11.52
N LEU A 74 4.34 -3.44 11.55
CA LEU A 74 4.69 -2.24 12.33
C LEU A 74 4.60 -2.43 13.84
N ASP A 75 3.97 -3.50 14.33
CA ASP A 75 3.84 -3.86 15.75
C ASP A 75 3.33 -2.70 16.63
N ILE A 76 2.39 -1.90 16.09
CA ILE A 76 1.97 -0.63 16.70
C ILE A 76 1.08 -0.87 17.92
N ARG A 77 0.23 -1.92 17.88
CA ARG A 77 -0.72 -2.34 18.94
C ARG A 77 -1.57 -3.51 18.47
N GLU A 78 -2.46 -4.00 19.32
CA GLU A 78 -3.53 -4.92 18.92
C GLU A 78 -4.57 -4.22 18.03
N VAL A 79 -5.02 -4.89 16.96
CA VAL A 79 -6.13 -4.40 16.13
C VAL A 79 -7.44 -4.79 16.81
N GLN A 80 -8.23 -3.80 17.20
CA GLN A 80 -9.61 -4.00 17.58
C GLN A 80 -10.50 -3.93 16.32
N PRO A 81 -11.20 -5.02 15.95
CA PRO A 81 -12.11 -5.00 14.82
C PRO A 81 -13.16 -3.91 15.03
N THR A 82 -13.19 -2.95 14.11
CA THR A 82 -14.14 -1.84 14.14
C THR A 82 -14.92 -1.86 12.83
N SER A 83 -16.24 -1.88 12.92
CA SER A 83 -17.10 -1.75 11.74
C SER A 83 -17.08 -0.30 11.26
N ILE A 84 -16.65 -0.10 10.01
CA ILE A 84 -16.60 1.20 9.36
C ILE A 84 -17.39 1.05 8.05
N THR A 85 -18.31 1.97 7.80
CA THR A 85 -18.98 2.11 6.49
C THR A 85 -18.33 3.26 5.75
N ILE A 86 -17.83 3.00 4.54
CA ILE A 86 -17.25 4.01 3.66
C ILE A 86 -18.24 4.28 2.54
N GLN A 87 -18.62 5.55 2.38
CA GLN A 87 -19.36 6.00 1.21
C GLN A 87 -18.37 6.41 0.12
N LEU A 88 -18.45 5.74 -1.03
CA LEU A 88 -17.61 6.00 -2.18
C LEU A 88 -18.18 7.16 -3.03
N ALA A 89 -17.35 7.74 -3.90
CA ALA A 89 -17.75 8.85 -4.76
C ALA A 89 -18.91 8.50 -5.71
N ASP A 90 -19.05 7.22 -6.06
CA ASP A 90 -20.18 6.66 -6.84
C ASP A 90 -21.44 6.40 -5.98
N ARG A 91 -21.42 6.85 -4.71
CA ARG A 91 -22.48 6.67 -3.70
C ARG A 91 -22.73 5.23 -3.28
N SER A 92 -21.85 4.29 -3.65
CA SER A 92 -21.88 2.95 -3.10
C SER A 92 -21.35 2.95 -1.65
N PHE A 93 -21.77 1.94 -0.89
CA PHE A 93 -21.32 1.72 0.50
C PHE A 93 -20.45 0.46 0.55
N THR A 94 -19.33 0.53 1.28
CA THR A 94 -18.45 -0.59 1.63
C THR A 94 -18.33 -0.71 3.14
#